data_AF-A0A4Y4M7K7-F1
#
_entry.id   AF-A0A4Y4M7K7-F1
#
_cell.length_a   1.000
_cell.length_b   1.000
_cell.length_c   1.000
_cell.angle_alpha   90.00
_cell.angle_beta   90.00
_cell.angle_gamma   90.00
#
_symmetry.space_group_name_H-M   'P 1'
#
loop_
_entity.id
_entity.type
_entity.pdbx_description
1 polymer ?
#
loop_
_entity_poly.entity_id
_entity_poly.type
_entity_poly.pdbx_seq_one_letter_code
_entity_poly.pdbx_strand_id
1 'polypeptide(L)'
;MVKLQKKILKQNKAQILFVLISLLFMQSCSKQPAIFEFTTEKVDIDIFDDLKKLKDLPPAGFLYSDTQYEIWKTCSGEWGGTVYFKNKKSGKIYYAKANCPVSVNKINNKYYISSSMSHLFGSSDILEITDPEKMEQTTKIPLYHPSIITREYESRSSQGTKALIDTAGVIIMSSFVYKQKLYSILSNSHNTRATISELRNNKFYTIQEIDKDFFSDEPIIIKESETHQKIYIQHPQPCILEIKENKIKFTSYANKK
;
A
#
# COMPACT_ATOMS: atom_id res chain seq x y z
N MET A 1 24.33 -34.26 -56.10
CA MET A 1 23.51 -33.59 -55.06
C MET A 1 24.09 -33.70 -53.64
N VAL A 2 24.39 -34.90 -53.12
CA VAL A 2 24.79 -35.12 -51.70
C VAL A 2 26.07 -34.38 -51.25
N LYS A 3 27.06 -34.18 -52.13
CA LYS A 3 28.31 -33.49 -51.79
C LYS A 3 28.14 -31.96 -51.61
N LEU A 4 27.22 -31.34 -52.35
CA LEU A 4 26.96 -29.90 -52.26
C LEU A 4 26.25 -29.54 -50.94
N GLN A 5 25.29 -30.37 -50.53
CA GLN A 5 24.58 -30.22 -49.25
C GLN A 5 25.53 -30.34 -48.05
N LYS A 6 26.48 -31.28 -48.06
CA LYS A 6 27.50 -31.43 -46.99
C LYS A 6 28.44 -30.23 -46.89
N LYS A 7 28.77 -29.58 -48.02
CA LYS A 7 29.64 -28.38 -48.06
C LYS A 7 28.94 -27.16 -47.47
N ILE A 8 27.68 -26.93 -47.85
CA ILE A 8 26.84 -25.84 -47.32
C ILE A 8 26.63 -26.00 -45.80
N LEU A 9 26.34 -27.23 -45.34
CA LEU A 9 26.16 -27.51 -43.92
C LEU A 9 27.43 -27.26 -43.10
N LYS A 10 28.62 -27.53 -43.66
CA LYS A 10 29.91 -27.31 -43.00
C LYS A 10 30.29 -25.83 -42.96
N GLN A 11 29.99 -25.07 -44.02
CA GLN A 11 30.28 -23.64 -44.13
C GLN A 11 29.39 -22.80 -43.20
N ASN A 12 28.11 -23.18 -43.06
CA ASN A 12 27.14 -22.41 -42.27
C ASN A 12 26.91 -23.00 -40.88
N LYS A 13 27.70 -24.00 -40.44
CA LYS A 13 27.50 -24.72 -39.18
C LYS A 13 27.44 -23.78 -37.97
N ALA A 14 28.31 -22.77 -37.92
CA ALA A 14 28.36 -21.79 -36.84
C ALA A 14 27.13 -20.87 -36.83
N GLN A 15 26.67 -20.42 -38.01
CA GLN A 15 25.46 -19.59 -38.14
C GLN A 15 24.19 -20.38 -37.81
N ILE A 16 24.09 -21.62 -38.27
CA ILE A 16 22.97 -22.52 -37.94
C ILE A 16 22.95 -22.79 -36.43
N LEU A 17 24.12 -23.06 -35.83
CA LEU A 17 24.23 -23.27 -34.38
C LEU A 17 23.86 -22.00 -33.60
N PHE A 18 24.29 -20.83 -34.06
CA PHE A 18 23.94 -19.54 -33.45
C PHE A 18 22.44 -19.28 -33.51
N VAL A 19 21.80 -19.47 -34.67
CA VAL A 19 20.35 -19.33 -34.83
C VAL A 19 19.57 -20.31 -33.96
N LEU A 20 20.01 -21.58 -33.87
CA LEU A 20 19.40 -22.57 -33.00
C LEU A 20 19.56 -22.21 -31.51
N ILE A 21 20.72 -21.70 -31.10
CA ILE A 21 20.97 -21.22 -29.73
C ILE A 21 20.09 -19.99 -29.43
N SER A 22 20.00 -19.03 -30.34
CA SER A 22 19.12 -17.85 -30.19
C SER A 22 17.64 -18.25 -30.11
N LEU A 23 17.19 -19.25 -30.88
CA LEU A 23 15.84 -19.80 -30.80
C LEU A 23 15.58 -20.52 -29.46
N LEU A 24 16.57 -21.22 -28.91
CA LEU A 24 16.48 -21.84 -27.58
C LEU A 24 16.41 -20.79 -26.45
N PHE A 25 17.14 -19.68 -26.56
CA PHE A 25 17.03 -18.56 -25.61
C PHE A 25 15.69 -17.82 -25.71
N MET A 26 15.06 -17.77 -26.88
CA MET A 26 13.69 -17.23 -27.04
C MET A 26 12.62 -18.14 -26.42
N GLN A 27 12.88 -19.45 -26.27
CA GLN A 27 11.97 -20.40 -25.65
C GLN A 27 12.03 -20.42 -24.11
N SER A 28 13.07 -19.84 -23.50
CA SER A 28 13.17 -19.73 -22.03
C SER A 28 12.48 -18.48 -21.48
N CYS A 29 11.41 -18.01 -22.11
CA CYS A 29 10.54 -17.00 -21.53
C CYS A 29 9.65 -17.66 -20.46
N SER A 30 10.27 -18.14 -19.38
CA SER A 30 9.54 -18.54 -18.18
C SER A 30 8.88 -17.28 -17.63
N LYS A 31 7.54 -17.22 -17.66
CA LYS A 31 6.81 -16.16 -16.95
C LYS A 31 7.38 -16.08 -15.53
N GLN A 32 7.86 -14.90 -15.15
CA GLN A 32 8.36 -14.70 -13.79
C GLN A 32 7.26 -15.12 -12.81
N PRO A 33 7.61 -15.83 -11.72
CA PRO A 33 6.62 -16.24 -10.74
C PRO A 33 5.92 -14.99 -10.17
N ALA A 34 4.60 -15.06 -10.03
CA ALA A 34 3.83 -13.97 -9.46
C ALA A 34 4.34 -13.66 -8.04
N ILE A 35 4.54 -12.37 -7.73
CA ILE A 35 5.00 -11.93 -6.41
C ILE A 35 3.93 -12.23 -5.34
N PHE A 36 2.66 -12.13 -5.72
CA PHE A 36 1.50 -12.33 -4.84
C PHE A 36 0.61 -13.45 -5.37
N GLU A 37 0.08 -14.23 -4.43
CA GLU A 37 -0.93 -15.26 -4.67
C GLU A 37 -2.30 -14.67 -4.40
N PHE A 38 -3.16 -14.68 -5.42
CA PHE A 38 -4.51 -14.13 -5.32
C PHE A 38 -5.55 -15.23 -5.21
N THR A 39 -6.44 -15.07 -4.24
CA THR A 39 -7.61 -15.93 -4.09
C THR A 39 -8.85 -15.07 -3.92
N THR A 40 -9.93 -15.46 -4.57
CA THR A 40 -11.24 -14.81 -4.39
C THR A 40 -12.21 -15.84 -3.86
N GLU A 41 -13.00 -15.45 -2.88
CA GLU A 41 -14.15 -16.22 -2.40
C GLU A 41 -15.40 -15.34 -2.40
N LYS A 42 -16.54 -16.01 -2.51
CA LYS A 42 -17.85 -15.39 -2.37
C LYS A 42 -18.58 -16.07 -1.21
N VAL A 43 -19.09 -15.28 -0.29
CA VAL A 43 -19.80 -15.76 0.89
C VAL A 43 -21.26 -15.30 0.86
N ASP A 44 -22.15 -16.15 1.36
CA ASP A 44 -23.61 -15.87 1.42
C ASP A 44 -24.03 -15.31 2.78
N ILE A 45 -23.28 -14.29 3.23
CA ILE A 45 -23.54 -13.52 4.45
C ILE A 45 -23.45 -12.03 4.11
N ASP A 46 -23.82 -11.16 5.05
CA ASP A 46 -23.66 -9.71 4.90
C ASP A 46 -22.33 -9.26 5.51
N ILE A 47 -21.67 -8.25 4.91
CA ILE A 47 -20.47 -7.63 5.49
C ILE A 47 -20.75 -7.07 6.90
N PHE A 48 -21.97 -6.62 7.18
CA PHE A 48 -22.37 -6.16 8.50
C PHE A 48 -22.20 -7.24 9.58
N ASP A 49 -22.35 -8.52 9.24
CA ASP A 49 -22.15 -9.61 10.19
C ASP A 49 -20.67 -9.79 10.54
N ASP A 50 -19.75 -9.56 9.60
CA ASP A 50 -18.32 -9.56 9.89
C ASP A 50 -17.88 -8.30 10.62
N LEU A 51 -18.44 -7.13 10.26
CA LEU A 51 -18.17 -5.88 10.97
C LEU A 51 -18.63 -5.94 12.44
N LYS A 52 -19.77 -6.57 12.74
CA LYS A 52 -20.24 -6.78 14.12
C LYS A 52 -19.32 -7.68 14.96
N LYS A 53 -18.53 -8.55 14.32
CA LYS A 53 -17.55 -9.41 15.02
C LYS A 53 -16.29 -8.66 15.42
N LEU A 54 -16.09 -7.43 14.94
CA LEU A 54 -14.99 -6.56 15.35
C LEU A 54 -15.24 -6.07 16.77
N LYS A 55 -14.87 -6.90 17.76
CA LYS A 55 -15.11 -6.61 19.18
C LYS A 55 -14.27 -5.44 19.70
N ASP A 56 -13.12 -5.18 19.08
CA ASP A 56 -12.16 -4.17 19.51
C ASP A 56 -11.61 -3.39 18.31
N LEU A 57 -12.45 -2.53 17.71
CA LEU A 57 -11.95 -1.56 16.74
C LEU A 57 -10.90 -0.67 17.41
N PRO A 58 -9.78 -0.36 16.75
CA PRO A 58 -8.83 0.59 17.28
C PRO A 58 -9.51 1.94 17.57
N PRO A 59 -9.09 2.65 18.62
CA PRO A 59 -9.65 3.95 18.94
C PRO A 59 -9.48 4.91 17.76
N ALA A 60 -10.42 5.85 17.61
CA ALA A 60 -10.41 6.79 16.51
C ALA A 60 -9.05 7.52 16.41
N GLY A 61 -8.47 7.53 15.22
CA GLY A 61 -7.17 8.15 14.94
C GLY A 61 -5.97 7.26 15.25
N PHE A 62 -6.12 6.10 15.89
CA PHE A 62 -5.02 5.14 16.01
C PHE A 62 -4.71 4.51 14.65
N LEU A 63 -3.43 4.38 14.31
CA LEU A 63 -2.99 3.75 13.06
C LEU A 63 -2.20 2.48 13.26
N TYR A 64 -1.29 2.49 14.24
CA TYR A 64 -0.28 1.46 14.36
C TYR A 64 0.38 1.52 15.74
N SER A 65 0.96 0.40 16.17
CA SER A 65 1.73 0.33 17.39
C SER A 65 2.80 -0.74 17.27
N ASP A 66 4.01 -0.42 17.70
CA ASP A 66 5.11 -1.38 17.81
C ASP A 66 5.65 -1.41 19.24
N THR A 67 6.83 -1.99 19.44
CA THR A 67 7.45 -2.08 20.77
C THR A 67 7.83 -0.72 21.36
N GLN A 68 7.97 0.34 20.56
CA GLN A 68 8.48 1.65 21.00
C GLN A 68 7.44 2.76 20.94
N TYR A 69 6.57 2.77 19.93
CA TYR A 69 5.64 3.87 19.69
C TYR A 69 4.20 3.40 19.53
N GLU A 70 3.27 4.22 20.00
CA GLU A 70 1.90 4.26 19.52
C GLU A 70 1.82 5.37 18.46
N ILE A 71 1.25 5.06 17.30
CA ILE A 71 1.15 5.99 16.18
C ILE A 71 -0.30 6.35 15.93
N TRP A 72 -0.55 7.65 15.91
CA TRP A 72 -1.86 8.25 15.78
C TRP A 72 -1.90 9.23 14.63
N LYS A 73 -3.11 9.62 14.23
CA LYS A 73 -3.33 10.60 13.19
C LYS A 73 -4.46 11.57 13.48
N THR A 74 -4.40 12.67 12.75
CA THR A 74 -5.53 13.50 12.42
C THR A 74 -5.64 13.65 10.90
N CYS A 75 -6.83 14.02 10.45
CA CYS A 75 -7.15 14.29 9.07
C CYS A 75 -8.25 15.34 9.05
N SER A 76 -7.94 16.50 8.49
CA SER A 76 -8.85 17.63 8.32
C SER A 76 -9.14 17.87 6.84
N GLY A 77 -9.25 16.80 6.04
CA GLY A 77 -9.48 16.92 4.61
C GLY A 77 -8.39 17.78 3.94
N GLU A 78 -8.80 18.68 3.04
CA GLU A 78 -7.91 19.62 2.34
C GLU A 78 -7.07 20.51 3.27
N TRP A 79 -7.49 20.65 4.53
CA TRP A 79 -6.77 21.44 5.52
C TRP A 79 -5.57 20.69 6.13
N GLY A 80 -5.35 19.43 5.73
CA GLY A 80 -4.16 18.67 6.01
C GLY A 80 -4.39 17.53 6.99
N GLY A 81 -3.31 17.10 7.61
CA GLY A 81 -3.31 16.02 8.59
C GLY A 81 -1.99 16.00 9.34
N THR A 82 -1.97 15.24 10.42
CA THR A 82 -0.80 15.09 11.27
C THR A 82 -0.63 13.64 11.63
N VAL A 83 0.63 13.18 11.66
CA VAL A 83 0.99 11.91 12.28
C VAL A 83 1.68 12.18 13.61
N TYR A 84 1.32 11.41 14.63
CA TYR A 84 1.88 11.51 15.98
C TYR A 84 2.53 10.21 16.39
N PHE A 85 3.72 10.29 16.96
CA PHE A 85 4.47 9.19 17.53
C PHE A 85 4.60 9.40 19.03
N LYS A 86 3.84 8.62 19.81
CA LYS A 86 3.93 8.64 21.26
C LYS A 86 4.88 7.55 21.72
N ASN A 87 6.03 7.93 22.25
CA ASN A 87 7.01 7.01 22.81
C ASN A 87 6.41 6.32 24.05
N LYS A 88 6.30 5.00 24.04
CA LYS A 88 5.68 4.20 25.11
C LYS A 88 6.47 4.23 26.43
N LYS A 89 7.78 4.41 26.35
CA LYS A 89 8.67 4.43 27.53
C LYS A 89 8.72 5.81 28.17
N SER A 90 8.91 6.86 27.38
CA SER A 90 9.08 8.23 27.89
C SER A 90 7.78 9.03 27.99
N GLY A 91 6.72 8.59 27.30
CA GLY A 91 5.46 9.32 27.17
C GLY A 91 5.53 10.56 26.26
N LYS A 92 6.70 10.91 25.72
CA LYS A 92 6.88 12.05 24.82
C LYS A 92 6.17 11.82 23.49
N ILE A 93 5.54 12.87 22.96
CA ILE A 93 4.79 12.83 21.71
C ILE A 93 5.52 13.68 20.68
N TYR A 94 5.85 13.07 19.56
CA TYR A 94 6.50 13.69 18.43
C TYR A 94 5.53 13.74 17.25
N TYR A 95 5.59 14.76 16.42
CA TYR A 95 4.59 14.93 15.37
C TYR A 95 5.16 15.61 14.13
N ALA A 96 4.53 15.32 13.00
CA ALA A 96 4.83 15.96 11.72
C ALA A 96 3.59 16.02 10.84
N LYS A 97 3.60 16.96 9.90
CA LYS A 97 2.59 17.06 8.84
C LYS A 97 2.58 15.76 8.03
N ALA A 98 1.40 15.21 7.83
CA ALA A 98 1.14 14.09 6.93
C ALA A 98 -0.32 14.16 6.47
N ASN A 99 -0.59 14.42 5.19
CA ASN A 99 -1.92 14.83 4.71
C ASN A 99 -2.93 13.66 4.69
N CYS A 100 -3.67 13.49 5.79
CA CYS A 100 -4.62 12.38 6.00
C CYS A 100 -3.95 10.99 5.89
N PRO A 101 -3.17 10.60 6.91
CA PRO A 101 -2.46 9.33 6.90
C PRO A 101 -3.45 8.15 6.84
N VAL A 102 -3.15 7.14 6.03
CA VAL A 102 -3.98 5.94 5.87
C VAL A 102 -3.27 4.66 6.31
N SER A 103 -1.94 4.64 6.31
CA SER A 103 -1.17 3.49 6.79
C SER A 103 0.21 3.86 7.29
N VAL A 104 0.74 3.02 8.18
CA VAL A 104 2.10 3.11 8.70
C VAL A 104 2.77 1.76 8.61
N ASN A 105 3.98 1.73 8.05
CA ASN A 105 4.76 0.52 7.86
C ASN A 105 6.19 0.72 8.37
N LYS A 106 6.77 -0.32 8.99
CA LYS A 106 8.14 -0.28 9.51
C LYS A 106 9.04 -1.20 8.72
N ILE A 107 10.08 -0.65 8.09
CA ILE A 107 11.07 -1.40 7.31
C ILE A 107 12.46 -0.97 7.76
N ASN A 108 13.29 -1.92 8.18
CA ASN A 108 14.68 -1.67 8.62
C ASN A 108 14.78 -0.53 9.65
N ASN A 109 13.89 -0.54 10.65
CA ASN A 109 13.78 0.47 11.70
C ASN A 109 13.43 1.90 11.23
N LYS A 110 12.89 2.05 10.02
CA LYS A 110 12.32 3.31 9.53
C LYS A 110 10.82 3.18 9.37
N TYR A 111 10.10 4.27 9.59
CA TYR A 111 8.67 4.33 9.37
C TYR A 111 8.35 4.96 8.03
N TYR A 112 7.35 4.41 7.36
CA TYR A 112 6.82 4.90 6.10
C TYR A 112 5.34 5.21 6.32
N ILE A 113 5.01 6.50 6.18
CA ILE A 113 3.65 7.01 6.36
C ILE A 113 3.08 7.21 4.98
N SER A 114 2.04 6.46 4.61
CA SER A 114 1.27 6.75 3.39
C SER A 114 0.07 7.58 3.76
N SER A 115 -0.12 8.70 3.07
CA SER A 115 -1.28 9.56 3.24
C SER A 115 -2.02 9.69 1.92
N SER A 116 -3.32 9.94 2.02
CA SER A 116 -4.22 9.92 0.87
C SER A 116 -5.33 10.94 1.06
N MET A 117 -5.58 11.73 0.03
CA MET A 117 -6.57 12.79 -0.02
C MET A 117 -7.41 12.62 -1.27
N SER A 118 -8.63 12.11 -1.14
CA SER A 118 -9.51 11.79 -2.27
C SER A 118 -10.29 12.99 -2.84
N HIS A 119 -9.93 14.23 -2.46
CA HIS A 119 -10.58 15.44 -2.99
C HIS A 119 -10.07 15.82 -4.39
N LEU A 120 -10.94 16.42 -5.22
CA LEU A 120 -10.71 16.75 -6.64
C LEU A 120 -10.16 15.56 -7.45
N PHE A 121 -8.90 15.63 -7.89
CA PHE A 121 -8.24 14.59 -8.67
C PHE A 121 -7.58 13.51 -7.81
N GLY A 122 -7.66 13.65 -6.48
CA GLY A 122 -6.92 12.81 -5.56
C GLY A 122 -5.45 13.24 -5.45
N SER A 123 -4.88 13.08 -4.27
CA SER A 123 -3.43 13.19 -4.06
C SER A 123 -2.97 12.21 -3.00
N SER A 124 -1.69 11.86 -3.04
CA SER A 124 -1.07 10.97 -2.08
C SER A 124 0.40 11.28 -1.91
N ASP A 125 0.89 11.07 -0.69
CA ASP A 125 2.29 11.19 -0.34
C ASP A 125 2.77 9.96 0.43
N ILE A 126 4.09 9.76 0.42
CA ILE A 126 4.76 8.82 1.31
C ILE A 126 5.92 9.53 1.99
N LEU A 127 5.92 9.55 3.32
CA LEU A 127 6.99 10.10 4.14
C LEU A 127 7.84 8.98 4.75
N GLU A 128 9.16 9.13 4.71
CA GLU A 128 10.12 8.35 5.51
C GLU A 128 10.43 9.10 6.80
N ILE A 129 10.40 8.39 7.93
CA ILE A 129 10.80 8.87 9.25
C ILE A 129 11.81 7.88 9.82
N THR A 130 13.07 8.32 9.94
CA THR A 130 14.15 7.46 10.46
C THR A 130 14.23 7.44 11.98
N ASP A 131 13.83 8.55 12.60
CA ASP A 131 13.90 8.74 14.04
C ASP A 131 12.79 9.73 14.47
N PRO A 132 11.68 9.24 15.04
CA PRO A 132 10.60 10.10 15.49
C PRO A 132 11.04 11.18 16.49
N GLU A 133 12.11 10.95 17.28
CA GLU A 133 12.55 11.91 18.30
C GLU A 133 13.22 13.16 17.72
N LYS A 134 13.52 13.16 16.42
CA LYS A 134 14.02 14.34 15.69
C LYS A 134 12.91 15.23 15.16
N MET A 135 11.64 14.82 15.25
CA MET A 135 10.50 15.66 14.89
C MET A 135 10.18 16.65 16.01
N GLU A 136 9.26 17.57 15.76
CA GLU A 136 8.77 18.46 16.81
C GLU A 136 8.01 17.70 17.90
N GLN A 137 8.03 18.24 19.12
CA GLN A 137 7.36 17.64 20.28
C GLN A 137 6.08 18.41 20.63
N THR A 138 5.05 17.68 21.06
CA THR A 138 3.83 18.25 21.66
C THR A 138 3.54 17.57 23.00
N THR A 139 2.65 18.19 23.79
CA THR A 139 2.19 17.63 25.08
C THR A 139 0.91 16.82 24.95
N LYS A 140 0.17 16.95 23.84
CA LYS A 140 -1.09 16.23 23.62
C LYS A 140 -1.31 15.88 22.16
N ILE A 141 -1.98 14.75 21.95
CA ILE A 141 -2.61 14.40 20.68
C ILE A 141 -4.04 14.94 20.76
N PRO A 142 -4.50 15.78 19.81
CA PRO A 142 -5.88 16.24 19.80
C PRO A 142 -6.83 15.04 19.66
N LEU A 143 -8.02 15.15 20.25
CA LEU A 143 -9.08 14.16 20.04
C LEU A 143 -9.44 14.16 18.55
N TYR A 144 -9.08 13.09 17.85
CA TYR A 144 -9.46 12.93 16.46
C TYR A 144 -10.96 12.64 16.37
N HIS A 145 -11.68 13.51 15.68
CA HIS A 145 -13.05 13.27 15.30
C HIS A 145 -13.20 13.58 13.81
N PRO A 146 -13.69 12.65 12.97
CA PRO A 146 -13.77 12.84 11.52
C PRO A 146 -14.56 14.08 11.09
N SER A 147 -15.49 14.55 11.92
CA SER A 147 -16.27 15.77 11.63
C SER A 147 -15.56 17.09 12.00
N ILE A 148 -14.40 17.03 12.65
CA ILE A 148 -13.62 18.22 13.01
C ILE A 148 -12.63 18.48 11.87
N ILE A 149 -12.96 19.45 11.04
CA ILE A 149 -12.18 19.84 9.86
C ILE A 149 -11.63 21.25 10.09
N THR A 150 -10.36 21.38 10.47
CA THR A 150 -9.72 22.70 10.66
C THR A 150 -8.22 22.65 10.45
N ARG A 151 -7.69 23.71 9.83
CA ARG A 151 -6.24 23.90 9.63
C ARG A 151 -5.49 24.15 10.93
N GLU A 152 -6.17 24.61 11.98
CA GLU A 152 -5.53 25.04 13.24
C GLU A 152 -4.99 23.88 14.06
N TYR A 153 -5.58 22.69 13.94
CA TYR A 153 -5.12 21.49 14.65
C TYR A 153 -4.00 20.75 13.91
N GLU A 154 -3.79 21.07 12.63
CA GLU A 154 -2.86 20.32 11.80
C GLU A 154 -1.46 20.90 11.81
N SER A 155 -0.48 20.01 11.94
CA SER A 155 0.93 20.34 11.91
C SER A 155 1.32 20.96 10.58
N ARG A 156 2.24 21.92 10.67
CA ARG A 156 2.95 22.49 9.52
C ARG A 156 4.40 22.03 9.47
N SER A 157 4.85 21.27 10.48
CA SER A 157 6.23 20.86 10.60
C SER A 157 6.53 19.67 9.71
N SER A 158 7.60 19.77 8.92
CA SER A 158 8.23 18.65 8.22
C SER A 158 9.55 18.24 8.89
N GLN A 159 9.83 18.73 10.09
CA GLN A 159 11.07 18.41 10.79
C GLN A 159 11.16 16.90 11.05
N GLY A 160 12.31 16.30 10.74
CA GLY A 160 12.55 14.87 10.96
C GLY A 160 11.88 13.94 9.94
N THR A 161 11.24 14.48 8.90
CA THR A 161 10.62 13.69 7.82
C THR A 161 11.33 13.89 6.48
N LYS A 162 11.19 12.90 5.60
CA LYS A 162 11.66 12.96 4.21
C LYS A 162 10.55 12.49 3.28
N ALA A 163 10.08 13.37 2.41
CA ALA A 163 9.14 12.98 1.36
C ALA A 163 9.81 12.05 0.34
N LEU A 164 9.19 10.90 0.09
CA LEU A 164 9.59 9.94 -0.95
C LEU A 164 8.66 10.02 -2.15
N ILE A 165 7.38 10.30 -1.92
CA ILE A 165 6.35 10.46 -2.95
C ILE A 165 5.55 11.71 -2.61
N ASP A 166 5.22 12.49 -3.63
CA ASP A 166 4.23 13.56 -3.60
C ASP A 166 3.57 13.59 -4.98
N THR A 167 2.31 13.16 -5.05
CA THR A 167 1.61 12.90 -6.32
C THR A 167 0.21 13.49 -6.32
N ALA A 168 -0.18 14.02 -7.48
CA ALA A 168 -1.56 14.35 -7.82
C ALA A 168 -2.11 13.31 -8.80
N GLY A 169 -3.41 13.03 -8.75
CA GLY A 169 -4.05 12.03 -9.61
C GLY A 169 -3.92 10.58 -9.13
N VAL A 170 -3.26 10.34 -7.99
CA VAL A 170 -3.05 9.01 -7.43
C VAL A 170 -3.54 9.00 -5.98
N ILE A 171 -4.34 8.00 -5.64
CA ILE A 171 -4.90 7.77 -4.32
C ILE A 171 -4.38 6.44 -3.80
N ILE A 172 -3.82 6.43 -2.59
CA ILE A 172 -3.42 5.23 -1.86
C ILE A 172 -4.57 4.80 -0.94
N MET A 173 -5.08 3.58 -1.12
CA MET A 173 -6.06 3.00 -0.19
C MET A 173 -5.37 2.49 1.07
N SER A 174 -4.27 1.74 0.90
CA SER A 174 -3.46 1.21 1.99
C SER A 174 -2.08 0.79 1.47
N SER A 175 -1.10 0.71 2.37
CA SER A 175 0.24 0.18 2.08
C SER A 175 0.61 -0.93 3.05
N PHE A 176 1.40 -1.89 2.59
CA PHE A 176 1.81 -3.08 3.35
C PHE A 176 3.26 -3.48 3.02
N VAL A 177 3.87 -4.27 3.92
CA VAL A 177 5.26 -4.74 3.76
C VAL A 177 5.30 -6.20 3.33
N TYR A 178 6.12 -6.49 2.33
CA TYR A 178 6.49 -7.88 2.00
C TYR A 178 7.97 -7.94 1.60
N LYS A 179 8.74 -8.85 2.21
CA LYS A 179 10.20 -9.01 1.98
C LYS A 179 10.98 -7.68 2.03
N GLN A 180 10.77 -6.90 3.09
CA GLN A 180 11.40 -5.58 3.31
C GLN A 180 11.16 -4.55 2.19
N LYS A 181 10.08 -4.71 1.42
CA LYS A 181 9.65 -3.76 0.39
C LYS A 181 8.27 -3.23 0.72
N LEU A 182 8.04 -1.96 0.40
CA LEU A 182 6.75 -1.31 0.60
C LEU A 182 5.93 -1.44 -0.68
N TYR A 183 4.72 -1.95 -0.53
CA TYR A 183 3.72 -2.02 -1.59
C TYR A 183 2.50 -1.18 -1.19
N SER A 184 1.82 -0.62 -2.19
CA SER A 184 0.62 0.19 -2.01
C SER A 184 -0.46 -0.27 -2.96
N ILE A 185 -1.69 -0.34 -2.46
CA ILE A 185 -2.88 -0.47 -3.29
C ILE A 185 -3.29 0.93 -3.70
N LEU A 186 -3.26 1.22 -4.99
CA LEU A 186 -3.48 2.55 -5.51
C LEU A 186 -4.51 2.58 -6.65
N SER A 187 -5.22 3.70 -6.74
CA SER A 187 -6.09 4.05 -7.86
C SER A 187 -5.54 5.32 -8.50
N ASN A 188 -5.45 5.32 -9.83
CA ASN A 188 -5.13 6.51 -10.60
C ASN A 188 -6.43 7.03 -11.23
N SER A 189 -6.66 8.34 -11.16
CA SER A 189 -7.87 8.99 -11.69
C SER A 189 -8.12 8.70 -13.17
N HIS A 190 -7.06 8.40 -13.94
CA HIS A 190 -7.14 8.08 -15.37
C HIS A 190 -7.27 6.58 -15.66
N ASN A 191 -7.08 5.71 -14.66
CA ASN A 191 -7.09 4.26 -14.86
C ASN A 191 -8.45 3.64 -14.50
N THR A 192 -8.85 2.66 -15.31
CA THR A 192 -10.05 1.84 -15.06
C THR A 192 -9.79 0.72 -14.04
N ARG A 193 -8.52 0.45 -13.71
CA ARG A 193 -8.09 -0.56 -12.74
C ARG A 193 -7.38 0.10 -11.56
N ALA A 194 -7.52 -0.50 -10.39
CA ALA A 194 -6.61 -0.27 -9.27
C ALA A 194 -5.36 -1.15 -9.44
N THR A 195 -4.28 -0.83 -8.73
CA THR A 195 -3.04 -1.61 -8.82
C THR A 195 -2.43 -1.85 -7.46
N ILE A 196 -1.68 -2.94 -7.37
CA ILE A 196 -0.67 -3.12 -6.32
C ILE A 196 0.66 -2.74 -6.93
N SER A 197 1.28 -1.72 -6.34
CA SER A 197 2.54 -1.16 -6.83
C SER A 197 3.61 -1.15 -5.75
N GLU A 198 4.84 -1.45 -6.13
CA GLU A 198 6.01 -1.36 -5.25
C GLU A 198 6.57 0.07 -5.27
N LEU A 199 6.93 0.59 -4.09
CA LEU A 199 7.74 1.81 -4.00
C LEU A 199 9.21 1.47 -4.28
N ARG A 200 9.76 1.99 -5.37
CA ARG A 200 11.20 1.90 -5.69
C ARG A 200 11.71 3.25 -6.15
N ASN A 201 12.86 3.69 -5.65
CA ASN A 201 13.49 4.95 -6.09
C ASN A 201 12.51 6.13 -6.16
N ASN A 202 11.69 6.31 -5.12
CA ASN A 202 10.72 7.40 -5.03
C ASN A 202 9.67 7.39 -6.16
N LYS A 203 9.32 6.21 -6.67
CA LYS A 203 8.26 6.02 -7.69
C LYS A 203 7.50 4.72 -7.44
N PHE A 204 6.25 4.69 -7.88
CA PHE A 204 5.44 3.47 -7.90
C PHE A 204 5.71 2.67 -9.18
N TYR A 205 5.90 1.36 -9.01
CA TYR A 205 6.01 0.41 -10.10
C TYR A 205 4.91 -0.62 -9.95
N THR A 206 3.97 -0.63 -10.90
CA THR A 206 2.87 -1.59 -10.93
C THR A 206 3.41 -3.02 -11.00
N ILE A 207 3.00 -3.83 -10.02
CA ILE A 207 3.31 -5.26 -9.95
C ILE A 207 2.11 -6.06 -10.45
N GLN A 208 0.90 -5.61 -10.10
CA GLN A 208 -0.33 -6.31 -10.42
C GLN A 208 -1.48 -5.31 -10.57
N GLU A 209 -2.35 -5.54 -11.55
CA GLU A 209 -3.64 -4.86 -11.64
C GLU A 209 -4.71 -5.63 -10.88
N ILE A 210 -5.60 -4.92 -10.21
CA ILE A 210 -6.78 -5.46 -9.52
C ILE A 210 -8.03 -4.72 -9.99
N ASP A 211 -9.19 -5.34 -9.80
CA ASP A 211 -10.45 -4.68 -10.13
C ASP A 211 -10.64 -3.41 -9.28
N LYS A 212 -11.16 -2.35 -9.90
CA LYS A 212 -11.41 -1.08 -9.22
C LYS A 212 -12.57 -1.19 -8.23
N ASP A 213 -13.44 -2.18 -8.40
CA ASP A 213 -14.50 -2.53 -7.45
C ASP A 213 -13.93 -2.96 -6.08
N PHE A 214 -12.67 -3.37 -6.02
CA PHE A 214 -11.96 -3.69 -4.76
C PHE A 214 -11.15 -2.51 -4.20
N PHE A 215 -11.45 -1.28 -4.65
CA PHE A 215 -10.81 -0.06 -4.18
C PHE A 215 -11.84 0.83 -3.49
N SER A 216 -11.42 1.47 -2.40
CA SER A 216 -12.21 2.45 -1.68
C SER A 216 -11.31 3.55 -1.13
N ASP A 217 -11.83 4.76 -1.08
CA ASP A 217 -11.16 5.93 -0.53
C ASP A 217 -11.17 5.93 1.01
N GLU A 218 -12.20 5.30 1.61
CA GLU A 218 -12.44 5.31 3.05
C GLU A 218 -12.64 3.88 3.59
N PRO A 219 -11.67 2.97 3.40
CA PRO A 219 -11.77 1.64 3.98
C PRO A 219 -11.58 1.67 5.50
N ILE A 220 -12.11 0.66 6.19
CA ILE A 220 -11.68 0.36 7.56
C ILE A 220 -10.47 -0.57 7.46
N ILE A 221 -9.33 -0.13 7.98
CA ILE A 221 -8.07 -0.90 7.93
C ILE A 221 -7.74 -1.39 9.33
N ILE A 222 -7.58 -2.71 9.47
CA ILE A 222 -7.12 -3.35 10.69
C ILE A 222 -5.78 -4.01 10.40
N LYS A 223 -4.71 -3.47 10.97
CA LYS A 223 -3.36 -4.03 10.87
C LYS A 223 -3.08 -4.92 12.09
N GLU A 224 -3.06 -6.23 11.87
CA GLU A 224 -2.81 -7.23 12.92
C GLU A 224 -1.29 -7.41 13.18
N SER A 225 -0.46 -7.23 12.15
CA SER A 225 1.00 -7.20 12.25
C SER A 225 1.64 -6.48 11.04
N GLU A 226 2.97 -6.39 10.97
CA GLU A 226 3.65 -5.80 9.80
C GLU A 226 3.33 -6.47 8.47
N THR A 227 3.02 -7.76 8.50
CA THR A 227 2.78 -8.58 7.30
C THR A 227 1.36 -9.13 7.25
N HIS A 228 0.44 -8.64 8.10
CA HIS A 228 -0.95 -9.08 8.12
C HIS A 228 -1.88 -7.92 8.40
N GLN A 229 -2.76 -7.63 7.44
CA GLN A 229 -3.81 -6.63 7.58
C GLN A 229 -5.09 -7.05 6.86
N LYS A 230 -6.22 -6.56 7.37
CA LYS A 230 -7.54 -6.69 6.77
C LYS A 230 -8.09 -5.31 6.44
N ILE A 231 -8.64 -5.19 5.24
CA ILE A 231 -9.21 -3.96 4.71
C ILE A 231 -10.67 -4.26 4.43
N TYR A 232 -11.57 -3.60 5.15
CA TYR A 232 -13.01 -3.74 4.99
C TYR A 232 -13.51 -2.59 4.13
N ILE A 233 -14.11 -2.94 3.00
CA ILE A 233 -14.64 -2.01 2.02
C ILE A 233 -16.15 -2.14 2.04
N GLN A 234 -16.86 -1.06 2.36
CA GLN A 234 -18.32 -1.02 2.38
C GLN A 234 -18.91 -0.48 1.08
N HIS A 235 -18.17 0.36 0.36
CA HIS A 235 -18.55 0.97 -0.92
C HIS A 235 -17.35 1.00 -1.89
N PRO A 236 -17.56 0.86 -3.21
CA PRO A 236 -18.85 0.69 -3.89
C PRO A 236 -19.43 -0.73 -3.78
N GLN A 237 -18.58 -1.75 -3.62
CA GLN A 237 -18.98 -3.14 -3.45
C GLN A 237 -18.46 -3.67 -2.10
N PRO A 238 -19.34 -4.13 -1.21
CA PRO A 238 -18.93 -4.77 0.04
C PRO A 238 -17.94 -5.91 -0.20
N CYS A 239 -16.74 -5.79 0.36
CA CYS A 239 -15.75 -6.85 0.37
C CYS A 239 -14.74 -6.69 1.50
N ILE A 240 -14.07 -7.80 1.84
CA ILE A 240 -12.87 -7.79 2.66
C ILE A 240 -11.68 -8.15 1.78
N LEU A 241 -10.63 -7.36 1.91
CA LEU A 241 -9.31 -7.67 1.39
C LEU A 241 -8.39 -8.03 2.56
N GLU A 242 -7.99 -9.29 2.63
CA GLU A 242 -7.00 -9.78 3.60
C GLU A 242 -5.65 -9.93 2.91
N ILE A 243 -4.63 -9.25 3.44
CA ILE A 243 -3.25 -9.36 3.01
C ILE A 243 -2.47 -10.04 4.12
N LYS A 244 -1.90 -11.21 3.82
CA LYS A 244 -1.05 -11.96 4.74
C LYS A 244 0.18 -12.47 4.00
N GLU A 245 1.32 -11.85 4.27
CA GLU A 245 2.59 -12.08 3.56
C GLU A 245 2.45 -11.88 2.05
N ASN A 246 2.57 -12.95 1.25
CA ASN A 246 2.38 -12.91 -0.21
C ASN A 246 0.95 -13.26 -0.64
N LYS A 247 0.05 -13.60 0.29
CA LYS A 247 -1.30 -14.02 -0.01
C LYS A 247 -2.26 -12.85 0.09
N ILE A 248 -3.03 -12.65 -0.95
CA ILE A 248 -4.02 -11.58 -1.05
C ILE A 248 -5.37 -12.23 -1.35
N LYS A 249 -6.25 -12.18 -0.35
CA LYS A 249 -7.55 -12.82 -0.40
C LYS A 249 -8.65 -11.76 -0.48
N PHE A 250 -9.50 -11.90 -1.49
CA PHE A 250 -10.72 -11.11 -1.65
C PHE A 250 -11.92 -11.94 -1.21
N THR A 251 -12.66 -11.46 -0.23
CA THR A 251 -13.94 -12.04 0.20
C THR A 251 -15.05 -11.08 -0.21
N SER A 252 -15.81 -11.49 -1.23
CA SER A 252 -16.98 -10.76 -1.72
C SER A 252 -18.26 -11.27 -1.07
N TYR A 253 -19.20 -10.38 -0.80
CA TYR A 253 -20.48 -10.73 -0.19
C TYR A 253 -21.56 -10.86 -1.27
N ALA A 254 -22.43 -11.85 -1.15
CA ALA A 254 -23.64 -11.90 -1.95
C ALA A 254 -24.59 -10.80 -1.46
N ASN A 255 -24.99 -9.87 -2.33
CA ASN A 255 -26.06 -8.91 -2.03
C ASN A 255 -27.33 -9.68 -1.65
N LYS A 256 -27.65 -9.78 -0.36
CA LYS A 256 -29.00 -10.10 0.08
C LYS A 256 -29.81 -8.82 -0.06
N LYS A 257 -30.66 -8.80 -1.09
CA LYS A 257 -31.71 -7.78 -1.24
C LYS A 257 -32.63 -7.78 -0.02
#